data_AF-A0A5C7UGA0-F1
#
_entry.id   AF-A0A5C7UGA0-F1
#
_cell.length_a   1.000
_cell.length_b   1.000
_cell.length_c   1.000
_cell.angle_alpha   90.00
_cell.angle_beta   90.00
_cell.angle_gamma   90.00
#
_symmetry.space_group_name_H-M   'P 1'
#
loop_
_entity.id
_entity.type
_entity.pdbx_description
1 polymer ?
#
loop_
_entity_poly.entity_id
_entity_poly.type
_entity_poly.pdbx_seq_one_letter_code
_entity_poly.pdbx_strand_id
1 'polypeptide(L)'
;MTPFIQTFFERKANAALKQSLERACDLSHFKQVKTRLEAGEDLTKELPQLKKLAKKDALAVVKTLIKRCDTDLNDYWTLSKAAKAKSSVTHKSYKSELVPRFTANYEFKTQLGLVEIKVTTQGRYVFVSPSTKDVKKANIELALRDVEKQLSLAGFA
;
A
#
# COMPACT_ATOMS: atom_id res chain seq x y z
N MET A 1 -4.20 -19.67 12.23
CA MET A 1 -4.78 -18.37 11.85
C MET A 1 -6.28 -18.52 11.87
N THR A 2 -7.02 -17.52 12.31
CA THR A 2 -8.48 -17.58 12.24
C THR A 2 -8.97 -17.18 10.83
N PRO A 3 -10.11 -17.70 10.36
CA PRO A 3 -10.68 -17.33 9.06
C PRO A 3 -10.97 -15.83 8.92
N PHE A 4 -11.33 -15.16 10.01
CA PHE A 4 -11.58 -13.72 10.03
C PHE A 4 -10.32 -12.92 9.67
N ILE A 5 -9.20 -13.17 10.36
CA ILE A 5 -7.94 -12.46 10.12
C ILE A 5 -7.48 -12.67 8.68
N GLN A 6 -7.53 -13.91 8.20
CA GLN A 6 -7.17 -14.24 6.83
C GLN A 6 -8.02 -13.44 5.83
N THR A 7 -9.35 -13.51 5.95
CA THR A 7 -10.29 -12.83 5.06
C THR A 7 -10.11 -11.31 5.10
N PHE A 8 -9.89 -10.74 6.30
CA PHE A 8 -9.66 -9.31 6.46
C PHE A 8 -8.44 -8.85 5.66
N PHE A 9 -7.30 -9.53 5.81
CA PHE A 9 -6.07 -9.14 5.13
C PHE A 9 -6.09 -9.46 3.63
N GLU A 10 -6.77 -10.53 3.20
CA GLU A 10 -7.01 -10.78 1.79
C GLU A 10 -7.85 -9.67 1.15
N ARG A 11 -8.92 -9.21 1.80
CA ARG A 11 -9.73 -8.09 1.32
C ARG A 11 -8.94 -6.79 1.27
N LYS A 12 -8.18 -6.49 2.33
CA LYS A 12 -7.31 -5.31 2.39
C LYS A 12 -6.26 -5.32 1.28
N ALA A 13 -5.61 -6.46 1.05
CA ALA A 13 -4.63 -6.63 -0.02
C ALA A 13 -5.26 -6.44 -1.41
N ASN A 14 -6.42 -7.04 -1.65
CA ASN A 14 -7.14 -6.88 -2.93
C ASN A 14 -7.54 -5.43 -3.19
N ALA A 15 -8.01 -4.71 -2.17
CA ALA A 15 -8.32 -3.29 -2.28
C ALA A 15 -7.05 -2.46 -2.60
N ALA A 16 -5.95 -2.71 -1.88
CA ALA A 16 -4.69 -2.03 -2.10
C ALA A 16 -4.10 -2.31 -3.49
N LEU A 17 -4.21 -3.55 -3.99
CA LEU A 17 -3.78 -3.92 -5.34
C LEU A 17 -4.61 -3.22 -6.42
N LYS A 18 -5.92 -3.08 -6.22
CA LYS A 18 -6.79 -2.34 -7.15
C LYS A 18 -6.38 -0.86 -7.23
N GLN A 19 -6.19 -0.21 -6.08
CA GLN A 19 -5.73 1.18 -6.01
C GLN A 19 -4.32 1.34 -6.61
N SER A 20 -3.45 0.37 -6.40
CA SER A 20 -2.10 0.36 -6.97
C SER A 20 -2.12 0.26 -8.50
N LEU A 21 -3.07 -0.49 -9.07
CA LEU A 21 -3.24 -0.57 -10.52
C LEU A 21 -3.67 0.76 -11.12
N GLU A 22 -4.65 1.43 -10.52
CA GLU A 22 -5.09 2.77 -10.92
C GLU A 22 -3.92 3.77 -10.82
N ARG A 23 -3.17 3.70 -9.73
CA ARG A 23 -2.00 4.57 -9.52
C ARG A 23 -0.84 4.29 -10.48
N ALA A 24 -0.71 3.06 -10.98
CA ALA A 24 0.29 2.72 -11.99
C ALA A 24 0.01 3.42 -13.34
N CYS A 25 -1.26 3.60 -13.70
CA CYS A 25 -1.65 4.39 -14.87
C CYS A 25 -1.25 5.86 -14.70
N ASP A 26 -1.55 6.46 -13.55
CA ASP A 26 -1.15 7.85 -13.24
C ASP A 26 0.37 8.03 -13.30
N LEU A 27 1.12 7.09 -12.71
CA LEU A 27 2.58 7.11 -12.72
C LEU A 27 3.15 7.04 -14.15
N SER A 28 2.58 6.19 -14.99
CA SER A 28 2.96 6.08 -16.41
C SER A 28 2.71 7.40 -17.13
N HIS A 29 1.52 7.98 -16.94
CA HIS A 29 1.15 9.27 -17.52
C HIS A 29 2.12 10.39 -17.08
N PHE A 30 2.38 10.54 -15.78
CA PHE A 30 3.29 11.58 -15.30
C PHE A 30 4.74 11.39 -15.76
N LYS A 31 5.21 10.14 -15.89
CA LYS A 31 6.53 9.85 -16.48
C LYS A 31 6.59 10.29 -17.95
N GLN A 32 5.56 10.00 -18.74
CA GLN A 32 5.49 10.44 -20.12
C GLN A 32 5.48 11.98 -20.23
N VAL A 33 4.64 12.64 -19.43
CA VAL A 33 4.58 14.11 -19.36
C VAL A 33 5.95 14.69 -19.00
N LYS A 34 6.63 14.12 -18.00
CA LYS A 34 7.99 14.53 -17.62
C LYS A 34 8.95 14.45 -18.80
N THR A 35 8.99 13.32 -19.51
CA THR A 35 9.88 13.11 -20.66
C THR A 35 9.63 14.12 -21.77
N ARG A 36 8.37 14.39 -22.10
CA ARG A 36 7.98 15.37 -23.13
C ARG A 36 8.36 16.81 -22.73
N LEU A 37 8.13 17.18 -21.47
CA LEU A 37 8.59 18.47 -20.93
C LEU A 37 10.11 18.59 -20.94
N GLU A 38 10.84 17.52 -20.61
CA GLU A 38 12.31 17.48 -20.69
C GLU A 38 12.80 17.65 -22.13
N ALA A 39 12.11 17.07 -23.12
CA ALA A 39 12.38 17.24 -24.55
C ALA A 39 12.01 18.65 -25.09
N GLY A 40 11.28 19.46 -24.31
CA GLY A 40 10.89 20.81 -24.72
C GLY A 40 9.58 20.93 -25.48
N GLU A 41 8.76 19.89 -25.45
CA GLU A 41 7.40 19.95 -25.98
C GLU A 41 6.51 20.90 -25.15
N ASP A 42 5.65 21.65 -25.84
CA ASP A 42 4.60 22.45 -25.22
C ASP A 42 3.32 21.61 -25.06
N LEU A 43 3.02 21.25 -23.81
CA LEU A 43 1.85 20.45 -23.45
C LEU A 43 0.65 21.30 -23.03
N THR A 44 0.69 22.63 -23.15
CA THR A 44 -0.38 23.52 -22.64
C THR A 44 -1.74 23.34 -23.30
N LYS A 45 -1.79 22.73 -24.49
CA LYS A 45 -3.05 22.34 -25.17
C LYS A 45 -3.67 21.09 -24.56
N GLU A 46 -2.85 20.10 -24.20
CA GLU A 46 -3.28 18.82 -23.62
C GLU A 46 -3.50 18.93 -22.10
N LEU A 47 -2.68 19.74 -21.44
CA LEU A 47 -2.69 19.99 -19.99
C LEU A 47 -2.82 21.49 -19.74
N PRO A 48 -4.04 22.05 -19.84
CA PRO A 48 -4.29 23.50 -19.64
C PRO A 48 -3.76 24.05 -18.32
N GLN A 49 -3.65 23.21 -17.28
CA GLN A 49 -3.05 23.55 -16.00
C GLN A 49 -1.59 24.01 -16.09
N LEU A 50 -0.88 23.66 -17.16
CA LEU A 50 0.50 24.09 -17.39
C LEU A 50 0.59 25.53 -17.94
N LYS A 51 -0.50 26.11 -18.47
CA LYS A 51 -0.49 27.47 -19.08
C LYS A 51 -0.01 28.56 -18.13
N LYS A 52 -0.18 28.35 -16.82
CA LYS A 52 0.15 29.33 -15.77
C LYS A 52 1.54 29.09 -15.15
N LEU A 53 2.29 28.09 -15.60
CA LEU A 53 3.53 27.67 -14.97
C LEU A 53 4.72 27.88 -15.92
N ALA A 54 5.83 28.38 -15.40
CA ALA A 54 7.08 28.31 -16.12
C ALA A 54 7.49 26.83 -16.28
N LYS A 55 8.22 26.50 -17.36
CA LYS A 55 8.65 25.12 -17.67
C LYS A 55 9.35 24.44 -16.49
N LYS A 56 10.19 25.17 -15.75
CA LYS A 56 10.90 24.68 -14.57
C LYS A 56 9.94 24.26 -13.45
N ASP A 57 8.91 25.07 -13.21
CA ASP A 57 7.92 24.83 -12.15
C ASP A 57 6.99 23.68 -12.54
N ALA A 58 6.57 23.61 -13.80
CA ALA A 58 5.82 22.47 -14.34
C ALA A 58 6.58 21.15 -14.11
N LEU A 59 7.88 21.13 -14.41
CA LEU A 59 8.72 19.96 -14.26
C LEU A 59 8.92 19.58 -12.78
N ALA A 60 9.00 20.56 -11.88
CA ALA A 60 9.03 20.35 -10.44
C ALA A 60 7.72 19.73 -9.92
N VAL A 61 6.57 20.25 -10.36
CA VAL A 61 5.24 19.71 -10.00
C VAL A 61 5.10 18.26 -10.46
N VAL A 62 5.47 17.94 -11.70
CA VAL A 62 5.39 16.57 -12.23
C VAL A 62 6.30 15.62 -11.44
N LYS A 63 7.52 16.04 -11.07
CA LYS A 63 8.40 15.25 -10.20
C LYS A 63 7.78 14.98 -8.82
N THR A 64 7.10 15.96 -8.24
CA THR A 64 6.37 15.80 -6.97
C THR A 64 5.21 14.82 -7.11
N LEU A 65 4.45 14.89 -8.20
CA LEU A 65 3.38 13.94 -8.49
C LEU A 65 3.89 12.51 -8.64
N ILE A 66 5.01 12.32 -9.35
CA ILE A 66 5.67 11.00 -9.47
C ILE A 66 6.06 10.45 -8.10
N LYS A 67 6.68 11.27 -7.23
CA LYS A 67 7.05 10.86 -5.86
C LYS A 67 5.82 10.53 -5.02
N ARG A 68 4.74 11.31 -5.17
CA ARG A 68 3.49 11.06 -4.47
C ARG A 68 2.87 9.74 -4.89
N CYS A 69 2.89 9.41 -6.19
CA CYS A 69 2.41 8.10 -6.64
C CYS A 69 3.14 6.94 -5.97
N ASP A 70 4.46 7.05 -5.76
CA ASP A 70 5.26 6.03 -5.07
C ASP A 70 4.90 5.92 -3.58
N THR A 71 4.64 7.05 -2.92
CA THR A 71 4.21 7.09 -1.51
C THR A 71 2.82 6.48 -1.35
N ASP A 72 1.89 6.85 -2.22
CA ASP A 72 0.51 6.37 -2.22
C ASP A 72 0.44 4.83 -2.30
N LEU A 73 1.36 4.20 -3.06
CA LEU A 73 1.44 2.72 -3.17
C LEU A 73 1.64 2.04 -1.82
N ASN A 74 2.43 2.62 -0.92
CA ASN A 74 2.61 2.09 0.43
C ASN A 74 1.43 2.44 1.33
N ASP A 75 0.88 3.64 1.17
CA ASP A 75 -0.22 4.14 2.01
C ASP A 75 -1.52 3.34 1.85
N TYR A 76 -1.77 2.76 0.67
CA TYR A 76 -2.94 1.89 0.44
C TYR A 76 -3.00 0.66 1.35
N TRP A 77 -1.86 0.26 1.91
CA TRP A 77 -1.74 -0.88 2.82
C TRP A 77 -1.92 -0.50 4.29
N THR A 78 -1.98 0.79 4.62
CA THR A 78 -2.14 1.25 6.00
C THR A 78 -3.46 0.80 6.61
N LEU A 79 -3.46 0.46 7.90
CA LEU A 79 -4.67 0.18 8.66
C LEU A 79 -5.14 1.47 9.36
N SER A 80 -6.43 1.55 9.66
CA SER A 80 -6.96 2.59 10.52
C SER A 80 -6.21 2.60 11.86
N LYS A 81 -6.00 3.79 12.44
CA LYS A 81 -5.36 3.95 13.77
C LYS A 81 -6.12 3.18 14.86
N ALA A 82 -7.41 2.92 14.67
CA ALA A 82 -8.23 2.11 15.56
C ALA A 82 -7.71 0.66 15.71
N ALA A 83 -7.03 0.13 14.68
CA ALA A 83 -6.43 -1.21 14.72
C ALA A 83 -5.24 -1.32 15.68
N LYS A 84 -4.66 -0.19 16.13
CA LYS A 84 -3.47 -0.11 17.00
C LYS A 84 -2.26 -0.93 16.51
N ALA A 85 -2.26 -1.29 15.23
CA ALA A 85 -1.19 -2.05 14.60
C ALA A 85 -0.07 -1.12 14.16
N LYS A 86 1.17 -1.56 14.37
CA LYS A 86 2.32 -0.95 13.68
C LYS A 86 2.48 -1.61 12.32
N SER A 87 2.37 -0.81 11.26
CA SER A 87 2.48 -1.29 9.88
C SER A 87 3.82 -0.89 9.25
N SER A 88 4.44 -1.82 8.54
CA SER A 88 5.55 -1.53 7.63
C SER A 88 5.26 -2.12 6.26
N VAL A 89 5.51 -1.34 5.20
CA VAL A 89 5.18 -1.73 3.83
C VAL A 89 6.39 -1.47 2.96
N THR A 90 6.71 -2.44 2.12
CA THR A 90 7.74 -2.33 1.09
C THR A 90 7.19 -2.88 -0.20
N HIS A 91 7.65 -2.32 -1.32
CA HIS A 91 7.26 -2.79 -2.63
C HIS A 91 8.46 -2.87 -3.56
N LYS A 92 8.36 -3.76 -4.55
CA LYS A 92 9.37 -3.93 -5.60
C LYS A 92 8.70 -4.02 -6.96
N SER A 93 9.11 -3.13 -7.85
CA SER A 93 8.62 -3.06 -9.22
C SER A 93 9.45 -3.94 -10.15
N TYR A 94 8.79 -4.61 -11.08
CA TYR A 94 9.40 -5.46 -12.09
C TYR A 94 8.98 -4.97 -13.47
N LYS A 95 9.90 -4.95 -14.45
CA LYS A 95 9.63 -4.40 -15.80
C LYS A 95 8.48 -5.11 -16.52
N SER A 96 8.24 -6.39 -16.22
CA SER A 96 7.20 -7.22 -16.82
C SER A 96 5.88 -7.23 -16.03
N GLU A 97 5.76 -6.44 -14.96
CA GLU A 97 4.57 -6.40 -14.10
C GLU A 97 4.00 -4.98 -14.05
N LEU A 98 2.67 -4.87 -14.24
CA LEU A 98 1.97 -3.59 -14.16
C LEU A 98 1.83 -3.09 -12.72
N VAL A 99 1.78 -4.01 -11.76
CA VAL A 99 1.62 -3.71 -10.33
C VAL A 99 2.85 -4.25 -9.60
N PRO A 100 3.44 -3.48 -8.66
CA PRO A 100 4.54 -3.96 -7.85
C PRO A 100 4.16 -5.18 -7.00
N ARG A 101 5.18 -5.92 -6.56
CA ARG A 101 5.03 -6.92 -5.51
C ARG A 101 5.21 -6.25 -4.17
N PHE A 102 4.31 -6.55 -3.23
CA PHE A 102 4.28 -5.92 -1.91
C PHE A 102 4.68 -6.91 -0.83
N THR A 103 5.27 -6.39 0.24
CA THR A 103 5.39 -7.04 1.55
C THR A 103 4.92 -6.04 2.59
N ALA A 104 3.77 -6.32 3.19
CA ALA A 104 3.21 -5.56 4.30
C ALA A 104 3.27 -6.39 5.58
N ASN A 105 3.87 -5.84 6.64
CA ASN A 105 3.91 -6.46 7.96
C ASN A 105 3.09 -5.63 8.94
N TYR A 106 2.26 -6.29 9.73
CA TYR A 106 1.39 -5.68 10.73
C TYR A 106 1.69 -6.30 12.08
N GLU A 107 2.20 -5.50 13.01
CA GLU A 107 2.52 -5.88 14.38
C GLU A 107 1.37 -5.50 15.32
N PHE A 108 0.78 -6.50 15.97
CA PHE A 108 -0.27 -6.33 16.98
C PHE A 108 0.27 -6.70 18.35
N LYS A 109 0.30 -5.71 19.25
CA LYS A 109 0.59 -5.96 20.66
C LYS A 109 -0.69 -6.48 21.31
N THR A 110 -0.64 -7.71 21.80
CA THR A 110 -1.71 -8.32 22.61
C THR A 110 -1.25 -8.40 24.07
N GLN A 111 -2.17 -8.69 24.99
CA GLN A 111 -1.81 -8.98 26.38
C GLN A 111 -0.97 -10.27 26.54
N LEU A 112 -0.94 -11.12 25.52
CA LEU A 112 -0.36 -12.47 25.56
C LEU A 112 0.94 -12.59 24.74
N GLY A 113 1.41 -11.47 24.17
CA GLY A 113 2.60 -11.39 23.32
C GLY A 113 2.34 -10.63 22.02
N LEU A 114 3.36 -10.61 21.16
CA LEU A 114 3.28 -9.99 19.84
C LEU A 114 2.73 -10.97 18.81
N VAL A 115 1.75 -10.53 18.02
CA VAL A 115 1.29 -11.23 16.82
C VAL A 115 1.65 -10.41 15.61
N GLU A 116 2.38 -10.99 14.66
CA GLU A 116 2.70 -10.34 13.40
C GLU A 116 1.89 -10.97 12.28
N ILE A 117 1.30 -10.16 11.42
CA ILE A 117 0.68 -10.62 10.18
C ILE A 117 1.50 -10.10 9.01
N LYS A 118 2.06 -11.01 8.23
CA LYS A 118 2.76 -10.68 6.99
C LYS A 118 1.88 -10.99 5.80
N VAL A 119 1.75 -10.01 4.91
CA VAL A 119 1.03 -10.12 3.65
C VAL A 119 2.03 -9.90 2.52
N THR A 120 2.11 -10.86 1.60
CA THR A 120 2.94 -10.73 0.39
C THR A 120 2.11 -10.90 -0.87
N THR A 121 2.54 -10.26 -1.96
CA THR A 121 1.88 -10.40 -3.26
C THR A 121 2.80 -10.88 -4.36
N GLN A 122 2.22 -11.63 -5.31
CA GLN A 122 2.83 -11.95 -6.59
C GLN A 122 1.77 -11.78 -7.68
N GLY A 123 1.85 -10.69 -8.44
CA GLY A 123 0.73 -10.28 -9.30
C GLY A 123 -0.56 -10.10 -8.48
N ARG A 124 -1.60 -10.86 -8.81
CA ARG A 124 -2.88 -10.87 -8.07
C ARG A 124 -2.94 -11.88 -6.92
N TYR A 125 -1.95 -12.76 -6.80
CA TYR A 125 -1.93 -13.71 -5.69
C TYR A 125 -1.55 -12.99 -4.40
N VAL A 126 -2.31 -13.26 -3.34
CA VAL A 126 -2.11 -12.73 -2.00
C VAL A 126 -1.80 -13.90 -1.07
N PHE A 127 -0.75 -13.75 -0.27
CA PHE A 127 -0.38 -14.71 0.76
C PHE A 127 -0.39 -14.02 2.11
N VAL A 128 -1.16 -14.56 3.06
CA VAL A 128 -1.25 -14.05 4.43
C VAL A 128 -0.65 -15.09 5.37
N SER A 129 0.34 -14.70 6.16
CA SER A 129 1.03 -15.57 7.10
C SER A 129 1.12 -14.92 8.48
N PRO A 130 0.60 -15.55 9.55
CA PRO A 130 0.79 -15.07 10.90
C PRO A 130 2.12 -15.59 11.49
N SER A 131 2.71 -14.81 12.37
CA SER A 131 3.78 -15.19 13.28
C SER A 131 3.32 -14.95 14.70
N THR A 132 3.39 -15.99 15.52
CA THR A 132 3.04 -15.95 16.96
C THR A 132 4.21 -16.46 17.80
N LYS A 133 5.44 -16.23 17.35
CA LYS A 133 6.66 -16.74 17.99
C LYS A 133 6.81 -16.24 19.43
N ASP A 134 6.31 -15.03 19.71
CA ASP A 134 6.38 -14.41 21.03
C ASP A 134 5.17 -14.75 21.92
N VAL A 135 4.27 -15.63 21.46
CA VAL A 135 3.08 -16.06 22.20
C VAL A 135 3.24 -17.52 22.62
N LYS A 136 3.02 -17.81 23.91
CA LYS A 136 3.01 -19.20 24.41
C LYS A 136 1.99 -20.04 23.64
N LYS A 137 2.35 -21.27 23.29
CA LYS A 137 1.51 -22.18 22.47
C LYS A 137 0.07 -22.30 22.97
N ALA A 138 -0.13 -22.39 24.28
CA ALA A 138 -1.46 -22.49 24.91
C ALA A 138 -2.33 -21.22 24.75
N ASN A 139 -1.72 -20.07 24.46
CA ASN A 139 -2.35 -18.76 24.43
C ASN A 139 -2.55 -18.22 23.00
N ILE A 140 -2.10 -18.95 21.98
CA ILE A 140 -2.15 -18.50 20.58
C ILE A 140 -3.57 -18.13 20.15
N GLU A 141 -4.56 -18.95 20.49
CA GLU A 141 -5.94 -18.69 20.08
C GLU A 141 -6.49 -17.41 20.72
N LEU A 142 -6.25 -17.20 22.01
CA LEU A 142 -6.67 -15.99 22.72
C LEU A 142 -5.96 -14.74 22.18
N ALA A 143 -4.67 -14.84 21.84
CA ALA A 143 -3.94 -13.74 21.22
C ALA A 143 -4.52 -13.39 19.84
N LEU A 144 -4.87 -14.40 19.03
CA LEU A 144 -5.51 -14.16 17.73
C LEU A 144 -6.90 -13.54 17.88
N ARG A 145 -7.70 -13.93 18.86
CA ARG A 145 -9.00 -13.29 19.15
C ARG A 145 -8.85 -11.82 19.56
N ASP A 146 -7.81 -11.48 20.30
CA ASP A 146 -7.51 -10.07 20.62
C ASP A 146 -7.18 -9.27 19.34
N VAL A 147 -6.40 -9.84 18.41
CA VAL A 147 -6.17 -9.25 17.10
C VAL A 147 -7.48 -9.06 16.32
N GLU A 148 -8.37 -10.05 16.31
CA GLU A 148 -9.69 -9.92 15.67
C GLU A 148 -10.50 -8.77 16.25
N LYS A 149 -10.49 -8.60 17.57
CA LYS A 149 -11.16 -7.49 18.24
C LYS A 149 -10.58 -6.14 17.81
N GLN A 150 -9.25 -6.02 17.76
CA GLN A 150 -8.57 -4.81 17.30
C GLN A 150 -8.91 -4.49 15.83
N LEU A 151 -8.95 -5.51 14.97
CA LEU A 151 -9.33 -5.37 13.56
C LEU A 151 -10.81 -5.06 13.36
N SER A 152 -11.70 -5.63 14.17
CA SER A 152 -13.14 -5.37 14.08
C SER A 152 -13.45 -3.90 14.37
N LEU A 153 -12.79 -3.31 15.37
CA LEU A 153 -12.89 -1.87 15.66
C LEU A 153 -12.38 -1.00 14.50
N ALA A 154 -11.45 -1.52 13.70
CA ALA A 154 -10.93 -0.82 12.52
C ALA A 154 -11.79 -1.00 11.26
N GLY A 155 -12.57 -2.08 11.17
CA GLY A 155 -13.47 -2.37 10.05
C GLY A 155 -14.77 -1.55 10.04
N PHE A 156 -15.10 -0.88 11.15
CA PHE A 156 -16.23 0.06 11.27
C PHE A 156 -15.80 1.54 11.12
N ALA A 157 -14.52 1.80 10.83
CA ALA A 157 -13.94 3.15 10.76
C ALA A 157 -13.63 3.57 9.32
#